data_AF-A0A354XLP5-F1
#
_entry.id   AF-A0A354XLP5-F1
#
_cell.length_a   1.000
_cell.length_b   1.000
_cell.length_c   1.000
_cell.angle_alpha   90.00
_cell.angle_beta   90.00
_cell.angle_gamma   90.00
#
_symmetry.space_group_name_H-M   'P 1'
#
loop_
_entity.id
_entity.type
_entity.pdbx_description
1 polymer ?
#
loop_
_entity_poly.entity_id
_entity_poly.type
_entity_poly.pdbx_seq_one_letter_code
_entity_poly.pdbx_strand_id
1 'polypeptide(L)' 'MTDQRERGSDAGQWASSGQIERDLVLTDADFARIRELIYQRAGIVLAEHKREMVYSRLAKRLRHHGMTRFTDYLSR' A
#
# COMPACT_ATOMS: atom_id res chain seq x y z
N MET A 1 -21.73 -18.01 -21.37
CA MET A 1 -20.94 -16.94 -22.00
C MET A 1 -20.49 -15.99 -20.91
N THR A 2 -19.18 -16.01 -20.61
CA THR A 2 -18.34 -14.98 -19.93
C THR A 2 -18.90 -14.30 -18.68
N ASP A 3 -18.24 -14.24 -17.54
CA ASP A 3 -16.85 -14.52 -17.18
C ASP A 3 -16.78 -14.41 -15.66
N GLN A 4 -15.95 -15.25 -15.04
CA GLN A 4 -15.65 -15.18 -13.61
C GLN A 4 -15.06 -13.80 -13.30
N ARG A 5 -15.67 -13.04 -12.38
CA ARG A 5 -14.96 -11.99 -11.67
C ARG A 5 -14.93 -12.28 -10.18
N GLU A 6 -13.98 -13.14 -9.87
CA GLU A 6 -12.96 -12.98 -8.83
C GLU A 6 -13.45 -12.55 -7.44
N ARG A 7 -13.52 -13.59 -6.60
CA ARG A 7 -13.46 -13.56 -5.14
C ARG A 7 -12.57 -12.44 -4.61
N GLY A 8 -13.20 -11.38 -4.08
CA GLY A 8 -12.57 -10.50 -3.12
C GLY A 8 -12.40 -11.26 -1.79
N SER A 9 -11.31 -12.01 -1.66
CA SER A 9 -10.98 -12.71 -0.42
C SER A 9 -9.47 -12.73 -0.25
N ASP A 10 -8.94 -11.75 0.48
CA ASP A 10 -8.02 -12.00 1.60
C ASP A 10 -7.73 -10.67 2.33
N ALA A 11 -8.61 -10.32 3.28
CA ALA A 11 -8.41 -9.22 4.21
C ALA A 11 -8.13 -9.77 5.62
N GLY A 12 -7.38 -10.86 5.72
CA GLY A 12 -7.05 -11.51 6.99
C GLY A 12 -5.55 -11.59 7.19
N GLN A 13 -5.06 -10.98 8.28
CA GLN A 13 -3.70 -11.04 8.85
C GLN A 13 -2.72 -9.93 8.42
N TRP A 14 -2.84 -8.76 9.07
CA TRP A 14 -1.69 -7.84 9.20
C TRP A 14 -1.51 -7.27 10.61
N ALA A 15 -2.21 -7.79 11.62
CA ALA A 15 -2.01 -7.36 13.00
C ALA A 15 -0.77 -8.04 13.63
N SER A 16 0.37 -7.33 13.68
CA SER A 16 1.42 -7.44 14.73
C SER A 16 2.73 -6.71 14.36
N SER A 17 2.72 -5.40 14.11
CA SER A 17 3.97 -4.62 13.99
C SER A 17 3.87 -3.18 14.55
N GLY A 18 2.97 -2.98 15.52
CA GLY A 18 2.47 -1.66 15.94
C GLY A 18 3.43 -0.67 16.62
N GLN A 19 4.74 -0.97 16.73
CA GLN A 19 5.72 -0.05 17.34
C GLN A 19 6.60 0.67 16.30
N ILE A 20 6.98 0.03 15.19
CA ILE A 20 7.82 0.65 14.15
C ILE A 20 6.93 1.35 13.08
N GLU A 21 5.65 0.97 13.01
CA GLU A 21 4.64 1.63 12.18
C GLU A 21 4.34 3.07 12.62
N ARG A 22 4.92 3.59 13.71
CA ARG A 22 4.68 4.96 14.17
C ARG A 22 5.67 5.99 13.60
N ASP A 23 6.83 5.55 13.12
CA ASP A 23 7.90 6.46 12.64
C ASP A 23 7.85 6.71 11.12
N LEU A 24 7.03 5.97 10.37
CA LEU A 24 6.90 6.14 8.93
C LEU A 24 5.77 7.14 8.63
N VAL A 25 6.08 8.28 8.03
CA VAL A 25 5.06 9.28 7.68
C VAL A 25 4.63 9.07 6.23
N LEU A 26 3.39 8.60 6.01
CA LEU A 26 2.78 8.56 4.69
C LEU A 26 2.03 9.85 4.42
N THR A 27 2.63 10.73 3.62
CA THR A 27 2.00 11.99 3.23
C THR A 27 0.87 11.77 2.22
N ASP A 28 -0.01 12.77 2.09
CA ASP A 28 -1.06 12.73 1.06
C ASP A 28 -0.46 12.70 -0.37
N ALA A 29 0.70 13.36 -0.57
CA ALA A 29 1.43 13.34 -1.82
C ALA A 29 1.97 11.94 -2.16
N ASP A 30 2.54 11.24 -1.18
CA ASP A 30 2.98 9.85 -1.36
C ASP A 30 1.77 8.95 -1.70
N PHE A 31 0.66 9.13 -0.99
CA PHE A 31 -0.56 8.34 -1.24
C PHE A 31 -1.14 8.60 -2.64
N ALA A 32 -1.19 9.85 -3.09
CA ALA A 32 -1.61 10.19 -4.44
C ALA A 32 -0.72 9.52 -5.50
N ARG A 33 0.61 9.56 -5.30
CA ARG A 33 1.57 8.89 -6.19
C ARG A 33 1.37 7.38 -6.21
N ILE A 34 1.11 6.76 -5.05
CA ILE A 34 0.81 5.32 -4.98
C ILE A 34 -0.47 4.98 -5.75
N ARG A 35 -1.52 5.80 -5.61
CA ARG A 35 -2.77 5.62 -6.36
C ARG A 35 -2.53 5.64 -7.85
N GLU A 36 -1.76 6.62 -8.34
CA GLU A 36 -1.40 6.74 -9.75
C GLU A 36 -0.61 5.53 -10.24
N LEU A 37 0.39 5.07 -9.48
CA LEU A 37 1.20 3.90 -9.84
C LEU A 37 0.37 2.61 -9.92
N ILE A 38 -0.52 2.38 -8.95
CA ILE A 38 -1.41 1.21 -8.94
C ILE A 38 -2.39 1.30 -10.11
N TYR A 39 -2.93 2.49 -10.37
CA TYR A 39 -3.83 2.72 -11.49
C TYR A 39 -3.12 2.47 -12.83
N GLN A 40 -1.90 2.97 -13.02
CA GLN A 40 -1.14 2.74 -14.25
C GLN A 40 -0.70 1.28 -14.42
N ARG A 41 -0.35 0.59 -13.33
CA ARG A 41 0.18 -0.79 -13.41
C ARG A 41 -0.92 -1.85 -13.54
N ALA A 42 -2.05 -1.65 -12.87
CA ALA A 42 -3.10 -2.67 -12.74
C ALA A 42 -4.49 -2.19 -13.19
N GLY A 43 -4.66 -0.91 -13.52
CA GLY A 43 -5.97 -0.34 -13.83
C GLY A 43 -6.91 -0.23 -12.62
N ILE A 44 -6.39 -0.44 -11.40
CA ILE A 44 -7.20 -0.48 -10.18
C ILE A 44 -7.26 0.93 -9.56
N VAL A 45 -8.47 1.42 -9.33
CA VAL A 45 -8.69 2.64 -8.56
C VAL A 45 -8.62 2.30 -7.06
N LEU A 46 -7.58 2.78 -6.40
CA LEU A 46 -7.45 2.64 -4.95
C LEU A 46 -8.31 3.70 -4.24
N ALA A 47 -9.30 3.24 -3.49
CA ALA A 47 -10.15 4.08 -2.67
C ALA A 47 -9.43 4.61 -1.43
N GLU A 48 -9.81 5.80 -0.97
CA GLU A 48 -9.15 6.48 0.16
C GLU A 48 -9.22 5.68 1.46
N HIS A 49 -10.34 4.99 1.73
CA HIS A 49 -10.50 4.13 2.90
C HIS A 49 -9.53 2.94 2.93
N LYS A 50 -8.81 2.65 1.83
CA LYS A 50 -7.75 1.62 1.78
C LYS A 50 -6.37 2.17 2.14
N ARG A 51 -6.26 3.46 2.52
CA ARG A 51 -5.00 4.10 2.89
C ARG A 51 -4.25 3.34 3.97
N GLU A 52 -4.93 2.92 5.03
CA GLU A 52 -4.31 2.14 6.11
C GLU A 52 -3.78 0.78 5.63
N MET A 53 -4.53 0.08 4.78
CA MET A 53 -4.10 -1.20 4.20
C MET A 53 -2.83 -1.02 3.35
N VAL A 54 -2.78 0.05 2.54
CA VAL A 54 -1.60 0.38 1.73
C VAL A 54 -0.43 0.77 2.61
N TYR A 55 -0.69 1.57 3.65
CA TYR A 55 0.30 1.95 4.64
C TYR A 55 0.97 0.73 5.28
N SER A 56 0.20 -0.21 5.85
CA SER A 56 0.76 -1.40 6.50
C SER A 56 1.52 -2.30 5.52
N ARG A 57 1.04 -2.44 4.28
CA ARG A 57 1.75 -3.21 3.22
C ARG A 57 3.08 -2.57 2.85
N LEU A 58 3.11 -1.25 2.65
CA LEU A 58 4.31 -0.52 2.29
C LEU A 58 5.28 -0.45 3.47
N ALA A 59 4.80 -0.21 4.70
CA ALA A 59 5.62 -0.21 5.90
C ALA A 59 6.38 -1.53 6.09
N LYS A 60 5.74 -2.67 5.82
CA LYS A 60 6.40 -3.99 5.83
C LYS A 60 7.50 -4.09 4.77
N ARG A 61 7.27 -3.50 3.60
CA ARG A 61 8.21 -3.54 2.48
C ARG A 61 9.40 -2.59 2.65
N LEU A 62 9.15 -1.40 3.18
CA LEU A 62 10.18 -0.43 3.57
C LEU A 62 11.15 -1.06 4.56
N ARG A 63 10.64 -1.78 5.59
CA ARG A 63 11.46 -2.55 6.53
C ARG A 63 12.33 -3.60 5.84
N HIS A 64 11.78 -4.34 4.88
CA HIS A 64 12.54 -5.34 4.12
C HIS A 64 13.70 -4.72 3.33
N HIS A 65 13.54 -3.47 2.87
CA HIS A 65 14.57 -2.72 2.17
C HIS A 65 15.46 -1.86 3.08
N GLY A 66 15.22 -1.82 4.40
CA GLY A 66 15.90 -0.93 5.33
C GLY A 66 15.64 0.56 5.09
N MET A 67 14.56 0.90 4.39
CA MET A 67 14.17 2.27 4.06
C MET A 67 13.18 2.82 5.08
N THR A 68 13.28 4.12 5.39
CA THR A 68 12.40 4.80 6.36
C THR A 68 11.48 5.84 5.71
N ARG A 69 11.61 6.07 4.40
CA ARG A 69 10.83 7.08 3.67
C ARG A 69 10.08 6.44 2.51
N PHE A 70 8.78 6.73 2.39
CA PHE A 70 7.96 6.24 1.29
C PHE A 70 8.41 6.84 -0.05
N THR A 71 8.81 8.11 -0.06
CA THR A 71 9.29 8.78 -1.27
C THR A 71 10.52 8.09 -1.88
N ASP A 72 11.45 7.60 -1.05
CA ASP A 72 12.63 6.85 -1.51
C ASP A 72 12.22 5.50 -2.12
N TYR A 73 11.22 4.85 -1.52
CA TYR A 73 10.68 3.60 -2.02
C TYR A 73 9.90 3.77 -3.34
N LEU A 74 9.21 4.91 -3.53
CA LEU A 74 8.42 5.22 -4.74
C LEU A 74 9.25 5.83 -5.88
N SER A 75 10.49 6.23 -5.61
CA SER A 75 11.42 6.78 -6.61
C SER A 75 12.34 5.71 -7.23
N ARG A 76 12.25 4.47 -6.75
CA ARG A 76 13.02 3.31 -7.23
C ARG A 76 12.23 2.49 -8.23
#